data_AF-A0A2S3ZQA6-F1
#
_entry.id   AF-A0A2S3ZQA6-F1
#
_cell.length_a   1.000
_cell.length_b   1.000
_cell.length_c   1.000
_cell.angle_alpha   90.00
_cell.angle_beta   90.00
_cell.angle_gamma   90.00
#
_symmetry.space_group_name_H-M   'P 1'
#
loop_
_entity.id
_entity.type
_entity.pdbx_description
1 polymer ?
#
loop_
_entity_poly.entity_id
_entity_poly.type
_entity_poly.pdbx_seq_one_letter_code
_entity_poly.pdbx_strand_id
1 'polypeptide(L)'
;MTEYITTKDTAKLVRAALKSAFPGVKFSVRLSTGTAAAWMNVSYSDGPTELEVKEITSEFQGRSFNGMTYCYDDSGTALIAGEGEEMPREVRYCCDGILSHREYTAAGYRAAQHLIRTDSDHRDLVLFTPEGEPIDSAMLPDGVYVAGRYLDYHYSPKQVAQAILHRVNLCTVTASAR
;
A
#
# COMPACT_ATOMS: atom_id res chain seq x y z
N MET A 1 -32.78 -0.65 9.69
CA MET A 1 -32.77 0.07 8.40
C MET A 1 -31.32 0.36 8.10
N THR A 2 -30.82 -0.15 6.97
CA THR A 2 -29.40 -0.05 6.61
C THR A 2 -29.06 1.37 6.15
N GLU A 3 -28.07 1.99 6.76
CA GLU A 3 -27.54 3.29 6.37
C GLU A 3 -26.55 3.12 5.21
N TYR A 4 -26.65 3.94 4.16
CA TYR A 4 -25.72 3.89 3.03
C TYR A 4 -24.65 4.98 3.17
N ILE A 5 -23.39 4.57 3.27
CA ILE A 5 -22.25 5.49 3.37
C ILE A 5 -21.71 5.75 1.98
N THR A 6 -21.76 7.02 1.56
CA THR A 6 -21.28 7.43 0.24
C THR A 6 -19.77 7.21 0.11
N THR A 7 -19.26 6.99 -1.11
CA THR A 7 -17.82 6.86 -1.37
C THR A 7 -17.02 8.05 -0.82
N LYS A 8 -17.61 9.25 -0.85
CA LYS A 8 -17.01 10.48 -0.31
C LYS A 8 -16.84 10.43 1.21
N ASP A 9 -17.84 9.93 1.92
CA ASP A 9 -17.78 9.80 3.38
C ASP A 9 -16.91 8.60 3.77
N THR A 10 -16.96 7.50 3.02
CA THR A 10 -16.01 6.38 3.14
C THR A 10 -14.56 6.88 3.06
N ALA A 11 -14.25 7.78 2.12
CA ALA A 11 -12.90 8.34 2.01
C ALA A 11 -12.47 9.15 3.25
N LYS A 12 -13.39 9.71 4.04
CA LYS A 12 -13.06 10.35 5.33
C LYS A 12 -12.72 9.30 6.38
N LEU A 13 -13.52 8.23 6.46
CA LEU A 13 -13.29 7.11 7.38
C LEU A 13 -11.96 6.42 7.11
N VAL A 14 -11.66 6.14 5.84
CA VAL A 14 -10.39 5.55 5.41
C VAL A 14 -9.20 6.42 5.81
N ARG A 15 -9.27 7.75 5.61
CA ARG A 15 -8.22 8.66 6.07
C ARG A 15 -8.00 8.61 7.59
N ALA A 16 -9.09 8.53 8.36
CA ALA A 16 -9.01 8.46 9.82
C ALA A 16 -8.40 7.13 10.28
N ALA A 17 -8.85 6.01 9.73
CA ALA A 17 -8.33 4.67 10.04
C ALA A 17 -6.83 4.56 9.71
N LEU A 18 -6.40 4.98 8.52
CA LEU A 18 -5.00 4.94 8.12
C LEU A 18 -4.11 5.84 8.97
N LYS A 19 -4.60 7.04 9.32
CA LYS A 19 -3.87 7.96 10.21
C LYS A 19 -3.72 7.39 11.62
N SER A 20 -4.74 6.67 12.11
CA SER A 20 -4.69 6.00 13.41
C SER A 20 -3.72 4.83 13.43
N ALA A 21 -3.71 4.02 12.36
CA ALA A 21 -2.83 2.86 12.26
C ALA A 21 -1.36 3.24 12.02
N PHE A 22 -1.11 4.29 11.24
CA PHE A 22 0.25 4.70 10.86
C PHE A 22 0.49 6.19 11.15
N PRO A 23 0.66 6.55 12.44
CA PRO A 23 0.88 7.93 12.88
C PRO A 23 2.28 8.39 12.46
N GLY A 24 2.41 8.89 11.24
CA GLY A 24 3.68 9.33 10.67
C GLY A 24 3.70 9.29 9.14
N VAL A 25 2.84 8.47 8.55
CA VAL A 25 2.72 8.35 7.09
C VAL A 25 1.65 9.30 6.57
N LYS A 26 1.97 10.03 5.50
CA LYS A 26 1.04 10.95 4.85
C LYS A 26 0.30 10.22 3.72
N PHE A 27 -0.96 9.89 3.96
CA PHE A 27 -1.83 9.31 2.93
C PHE A 27 -2.58 10.38 2.14
N SER A 28 -2.61 10.23 0.82
CA SER A 28 -3.49 10.93 -0.09
C SER A 28 -4.61 9.98 -0.51
N VAL A 29 -5.85 10.29 -0.13
CA VAL A 29 -7.03 9.49 -0.53
C VAL A 29 -7.83 10.31 -1.52
N ARG A 30 -7.99 9.83 -2.75
CA ARG A 30 -8.68 10.55 -3.83
C ARG A 30 -9.75 9.68 -4.46
N LEU A 31 -10.95 10.23 -4.56
CA LEU A 31 -12.06 9.60 -5.27
C LEU A 31 -11.77 9.57 -6.76
N SER A 32 -12.14 8.47 -7.41
CA SER A 32 -12.23 8.39 -8.85
C SER A 32 -13.46 9.14 -9.36
N THR A 33 -13.53 9.41 -10.65
CA THR A 33 -14.61 10.20 -11.29
C THR A 33 -15.26 9.44 -12.43
N GLY A 34 -16.42 9.94 -12.89
CA GLY A 34 -17.15 9.33 -14.02
C GLY A 34 -17.66 7.93 -13.68
N THR A 35 -17.48 6.99 -14.60
CA THR A 35 -17.90 5.58 -14.42
C THR A 35 -17.19 4.86 -13.27
N ALA A 36 -16.06 5.40 -12.79
CA ALA A 36 -15.31 4.87 -11.67
C ALA A 36 -15.62 5.57 -10.33
N ALA A 37 -16.71 6.35 -10.21
CA ALA A 37 -16.99 7.15 -9.00
C ALA A 37 -17.18 6.33 -7.69
N ALA A 38 -17.44 5.03 -7.80
CA ALA A 38 -17.48 4.11 -6.65
C ALA A 38 -16.09 3.67 -6.16
N TRP A 39 -15.01 4.07 -6.84
CA TRP A 39 -13.64 3.70 -6.51
C TRP A 39 -12.87 4.87 -5.89
N MET A 40 -11.82 4.55 -5.14
CA MET A 40 -10.85 5.54 -4.68
C MET A 40 -9.42 5.01 -4.72
N ASN A 41 -8.47 5.95 -4.77
CA ASN A 41 -7.04 5.67 -4.74
C ASN A 41 -6.44 6.21 -3.45
N VAL A 42 -5.61 5.40 -2.81
CA VAL A 42 -4.80 5.72 -1.63
C VAL A 42 -3.35 5.73 -2.08
N SER A 43 -2.72 6.90 -2.07
CA SER A 43 -1.32 7.07 -2.43
C SER A 43 -0.51 7.53 -1.23
N TYR A 44 0.69 6.99 -1.07
CA TYR A 44 1.61 7.33 0.00
C TYR A 44 3.05 7.00 -0.40
N SER A 45 4.02 7.58 0.30
CA SER A 45 5.43 7.36 0.07
C SER A 45 6.03 6.53 1.20
N ASP A 46 6.83 5.52 0.84
CA ASP A 46 7.42 4.54 1.75
C ASP A 46 6.37 3.99 2.73
N GLY A 47 6.62 3.93 4.04
CA GLY A 47 5.58 3.61 5.04
C GLY A 47 5.19 2.11 5.08
N PRO A 48 3.94 1.75 5.42
CA PRO A 48 3.51 0.34 5.49
C PRO A 48 3.52 -0.33 4.12
N THR A 49 3.45 -1.65 4.10
CA THR A 49 3.25 -2.42 2.87
C THR A 49 1.85 -2.21 2.31
N GLU A 50 1.68 -2.44 1.00
CA GLU A 50 0.35 -2.39 0.38
C GLU A 50 -0.62 -3.42 0.98
N LEU A 51 -0.10 -4.54 1.48
CA LEU A 51 -0.90 -5.55 2.16
C LEU A 51 -1.45 -5.04 3.49
N GLU A 52 -0.62 -4.43 4.33
CA GLU A 52 -1.07 -3.84 5.61
C GLU A 52 -2.08 -2.70 5.40
N VAL A 53 -1.90 -1.89 4.35
CA VAL A 53 -2.89 -0.87 3.97
C VAL A 53 -4.18 -1.51 3.45
N LYS A 54 -4.08 -2.59 2.67
CA LYS A 54 -5.25 -3.31 2.15
C LYS A 54 -6.05 -3.97 3.27
N GLU A 55 -5.40 -4.54 4.28
CA GLU A 55 -6.07 -5.15 5.44
C GLU A 55 -7.02 -4.15 6.10
N ILE A 56 -6.54 -2.94 6.39
CA ILE A 56 -7.37 -1.87 6.98
C ILE A 56 -8.43 -1.37 5.99
N THR A 57 -8.06 -1.14 4.73
CA THR A 57 -8.97 -0.47 3.78
C THR A 57 -10.05 -1.41 3.24
N SER A 58 -9.85 -2.72 3.27
CA SER A 58 -10.81 -3.70 2.77
C SER A 58 -12.15 -3.68 3.52
N GLU A 59 -12.15 -3.31 4.80
CA GLU A 59 -13.36 -3.19 5.64
C GLU A 59 -14.33 -2.10 5.15
N PHE A 60 -13.84 -1.15 4.35
CA PHE A 60 -14.61 -0.01 3.86
C PHE A 60 -15.18 -0.23 2.45
N GLN A 61 -15.04 -1.44 1.90
CA GLN A 61 -15.53 -1.81 0.58
C GLN A 61 -16.88 -2.52 0.72
N GLY A 62 -17.88 -2.08 -0.05
CA GLY A 62 -19.19 -2.73 -0.13
C GLY A 62 -19.27 -3.80 -1.21
N ARG A 63 -18.32 -3.81 -2.14
CA ARG A 63 -18.16 -4.82 -3.19
C ARG A 63 -16.69 -5.06 -3.46
N SER A 64 -16.38 -6.14 -4.17
CA SER A 64 -15.05 -6.38 -4.71
C SER A 64 -15.11 -7.12 -6.04
N PHE A 65 -14.18 -6.80 -6.95
CA PHE A 65 -14.11 -7.49 -8.25
C PHE A 65 -13.52 -8.90 -8.09
N ASN A 66 -14.24 -9.89 -8.59
CA ASN A 66 -13.83 -11.29 -8.62
C ASN A 66 -13.38 -11.68 -10.03
N GLY A 67 -12.06 -11.85 -10.19
CA GLY A 67 -11.46 -12.20 -11.47
C GLY A 67 -11.81 -13.60 -11.98
N MET A 68 -12.27 -14.51 -11.12
CA MET A 68 -12.67 -15.86 -11.54
C MET A 68 -14.05 -15.87 -12.22
N THR A 69 -14.96 -15.01 -11.74
CA THR A 69 -16.33 -14.91 -12.27
C THR A 69 -16.52 -13.71 -13.20
N TYR A 70 -15.52 -12.82 -13.29
CA TYR A 70 -15.60 -11.53 -13.98
C TYR A 70 -16.76 -10.65 -13.48
N CYS A 71 -17.18 -10.85 -12.23
CA CYS A 71 -18.30 -10.17 -11.59
C CYS A 71 -17.85 -9.45 -10.32
N TYR A 72 -18.76 -8.66 -9.72
CA TYR A 72 -18.54 -8.05 -8.41
C TYR A 72 -19.29 -8.81 -7.33
N ASP A 73 -18.54 -9.30 -6.35
CA ASP A 73 -19.08 -9.91 -5.14
C ASP A 73 -19.48 -8.83 -4.14
N ASP A 74 -20.59 -9.08 -3.44
CA ASP A 74 -21.12 -8.18 -2.42
C ASP A 74 -20.40 -8.41 -1.08
N SER A 75 -19.99 -7.34 -0.41
CA SER A 75 -19.36 -7.42 0.91
C SER A 75 -20.37 -7.29 2.06
N GLY A 76 -21.65 -7.13 1.76
CA GLY A 76 -22.72 -7.07 2.76
C GLY A 76 -22.78 -5.74 3.53
N THR A 77 -23.20 -5.83 4.77
CA THR A 77 -23.29 -4.71 5.71
C THR A 77 -22.26 -4.85 6.83
N ALA A 78 -21.84 -3.73 7.38
CA ALA A 78 -20.95 -3.65 8.54
C ALA A 78 -21.70 -3.07 9.75
N LEU A 79 -21.29 -3.44 10.95
CA LEU A 79 -21.76 -2.81 12.18
C LEU A 79 -20.74 -1.76 12.62
N ILE A 80 -21.18 -0.50 12.67
CA ILE A 80 -20.40 0.60 13.25
C ILE A 80 -20.87 0.83 14.68
N ALA A 81 -19.94 0.80 15.63
CA ALA A 81 -20.24 1.13 17.03
C ALA A 81 -20.82 2.55 17.15
N GLY A 82 -21.88 2.69 17.95
CA GLY A 82 -22.41 4.00 18.34
C GLY A 82 -21.51 4.68 19.37
N GLU A 83 -21.79 5.93 19.70
CA GLU A 83 -21.10 6.63 20.78
C GLU A 83 -21.80 6.36 22.13
N GLY A 84 -21.02 5.98 23.14
CA GLY A 84 -21.54 5.74 24.50
C GLY A 84 -22.54 4.57 24.56
N GLU A 85 -23.78 4.86 24.96
CA GLU A 85 -24.87 3.90 25.09
C GLU A 85 -25.66 3.68 23.78
N GLU A 86 -25.25 4.35 22.68
CA GLU A 86 -25.91 4.17 21.39
C GLU A 86 -25.68 2.76 20.83
N MET A 87 -26.76 2.13 20.40
CA MET A 87 -26.70 0.83 19.74
C MET A 87 -25.89 0.91 18.44
N PRO A 88 -25.16 -0.17 18.07
CA PRO A 88 -24.44 -0.23 16.80
C PRO A 88 -25.36 0.01 15.61
N ARG A 89 -24.86 0.75 14.61
CA ARG A 89 -25.57 1.03 13.36
C ARG A 89 -25.15 0.05 12.28
N GLU A 90 -26.12 -0.46 11.56
CA GLU A 90 -25.88 -1.27 10.37
C GLU A 90 -25.69 -0.36 9.16
N VAL A 91 -24.54 -0.47 8.51
CA VAL A 91 -24.15 0.38 7.38
C VAL A 91 -23.77 -0.45 6.16
N ARG A 92 -23.92 0.16 4.98
CA ARG A 92 -23.44 -0.36 3.72
C ARG A 92 -22.57 0.69 3.02
N TYR A 93 -21.33 0.34 2.74
CA TYR A 93 -20.44 1.21 1.99
C TYR A 93 -20.77 1.17 0.49
N CYS A 94 -20.91 2.34 -0.13
CA CYS A 94 -21.10 2.43 -1.59
C CYS A 94 -19.78 2.37 -2.36
N CYS A 95 -18.65 2.19 -1.68
CA CYS A 95 -17.35 2.08 -2.33
C CYS A 95 -17.12 0.65 -2.83
N ASP A 96 -16.85 0.49 -4.12
CA ASP A 96 -16.63 -0.82 -4.76
C ASP A 96 -15.16 -1.27 -4.71
N GLY A 97 -14.23 -0.36 -4.43
CA GLY A 97 -12.81 -0.67 -4.49
C GLY A 97 -11.91 0.45 -4.02
N ILE A 98 -10.90 0.07 -3.25
CA ILE A 98 -9.84 0.96 -2.78
C ILE A 98 -8.51 0.43 -3.32
N LEU A 99 -7.89 1.20 -4.21
CA LEU A 99 -6.58 0.88 -4.77
C LEU A 99 -5.50 1.62 -3.98
N SER A 100 -4.41 0.92 -3.68
CA SER A 100 -3.25 1.52 -3.02
C SER A 100 -2.10 1.68 -4.02
N HIS A 101 -1.41 2.81 -3.96
CA HIS A 101 -0.21 3.10 -4.75
C HIS A 101 0.89 3.55 -3.79
N ARG A 102 1.92 2.73 -3.65
CA ARG A 102 3.06 3.03 -2.80
C ARG A 102 4.25 3.48 -3.66
N GLU A 103 4.65 4.73 -3.47
CA GLU A 103 5.87 5.27 -4.09
C GLU A 103 7.05 5.13 -3.13
N TYR A 104 8.28 4.99 -3.65
CA TYR A 104 9.48 4.86 -2.83
C TYR A 104 10.36 6.09 -2.98
N THR A 105 10.81 6.62 -1.85
CA THR A 105 11.76 7.75 -1.82
C THR A 105 13.19 7.23 -1.84
N ALA A 106 14.15 8.16 -1.95
CA ALA A 106 15.57 7.85 -1.80
C ALA A 106 15.89 7.16 -0.46
N ALA A 107 15.16 7.46 0.62
CA ALA A 107 15.31 6.76 1.89
C ALA A 107 14.87 5.28 1.79
N GLY A 108 13.76 5.01 1.11
CA GLY A 108 13.33 3.65 0.79
C GLY A 108 14.36 2.89 -0.04
N TYR A 109 14.92 3.52 -1.08
CA TYR A 109 15.97 2.89 -1.89
C TYR A 109 17.26 2.61 -1.12
N ARG A 110 17.65 3.47 -0.17
CA ARG A 110 18.76 3.17 0.75
C ARG A 110 18.46 1.95 1.63
N ALA A 111 17.22 1.78 2.08
CA ALA A 111 16.81 0.58 2.81
C ALA A 111 16.91 -0.68 1.93
N ALA A 112 16.52 -0.59 0.66
CA ALA A 112 16.72 -1.69 -0.30
C ALA A 112 18.20 -2.03 -0.49
N GLN A 113 19.05 -1.02 -0.69
CA GLN A 113 20.50 -1.20 -0.81
C GLN A 113 21.12 -1.83 0.45
N HIS A 114 20.59 -1.47 1.63
CA HIS A 114 21.02 -2.08 2.89
C HIS A 114 20.66 -3.56 2.93
N LEU A 115 19.43 -3.93 2.57
CA LEU A 115 18.99 -5.33 2.51
C LEU A 115 19.80 -6.17 1.52
N ILE A 116 20.14 -5.62 0.35
CA ILE A 116 21.04 -6.29 -0.60
C ILE A 116 22.40 -6.56 0.06
N ARG A 117 22.97 -5.59 0.76
CA ARG A 117 24.29 -5.75 1.40
C ARG A 117 24.28 -6.75 2.56
N THR A 118 23.20 -6.84 3.32
CA THR A 118 23.14 -7.63 4.55
C THR A 118 22.54 -9.03 4.35
N ASP A 119 21.57 -9.15 3.44
CA ASP A 119 20.69 -10.30 3.31
C ASP A 119 20.45 -10.67 1.84
N SER A 120 21.50 -10.63 1.03
CA SER A 120 21.48 -11.25 -0.29
C SER A 120 22.65 -12.22 -0.50
N ASP A 121 22.53 -13.02 -1.56
CA ASP A 121 23.61 -13.81 -2.14
C ASP A 121 24.59 -12.98 -2.99
N HIS A 122 24.25 -11.72 -3.29
CA HIS A 122 25.06 -10.74 -4.02
C HIS A 122 25.30 -9.48 -3.19
N ARG A 123 25.99 -9.61 -2.06
CA ARG A 123 26.19 -8.52 -1.07
C ARG A 123 27.05 -7.36 -1.58
N ASP A 124 27.83 -7.61 -2.62
CA ASP A 124 28.65 -6.65 -3.34
C ASP A 124 27.86 -5.85 -4.38
N LEU A 125 26.61 -6.24 -4.68
CA LEU A 125 25.77 -5.54 -5.63
C LEU A 125 25.39 -4.14 -5.14
N VAL A 126 25.72 -3.14 -5.95
CA VAL A 126 25.39 -1.72 -5.69
C VAL A 126 24.47 -1.21 -6.78
N LEU A 127 23.24 -0.91 -6.40
CA LEU A 127 22.16 -0.45 -7.28
C LEU A 127 21.80 1.01 -7.05
N PHE A 128 22.18 1.58 -5.91
CA PHE A 128 21.83 2.93 -5.51
C PHE A 128 23.05 3.69 -5.00
N THR A 129 23.08 4.99 -5.25
CA THR A 129 24.06 5.89 -4.67
C THR A 129 23.89 5.99 -3.14
N PRO A 130 24.88 6.49 -2.39
CA PRO A 130 24.73 6.76 -0.95
C PRO A 130 23.54 7.68 -0.60
N GLU A 131 23.14 8.54 -1.54
CA GLU A 131 21.99 9.44 -1.42
C GLU A 131 20.66 8.72 -1.66
N GLY A 132 20.67 7.55 -2.32
CA GLY A 132 19.49 6.75 -2.64
C GLY A 132 18.99 6.90 -4.07
N GLU A 133 19.79 7.47 -4.98
CA GLU A 133 19.44 7.57 -6.39
C GLU A 133 19.77 6.26 -7.13
N PRO A 134 18.92 5.79 -8.06
CA PRO A 134 19.18 4.58 -8.82
C PRO A 134 20.37 4.76 -9.76
N ILE A 135 21.20 3.72 -9.86
CA ILE A 135 22.32 3.64 -10.81
C ILE A 135 21.83 2.86 -12.02
N ASP A 136 21.24 3.54 -13.02
CA ASP A 136 20.62 2.89 -14.19
C ASP A 136 21.61 2.05 -15.02
N SER A 137 22.91 2.35 -14.94
CA SER A 137 23.98 1.59 -15.60
C SER A 137 24.51 0.41 -14.78
N ALA A 138 23.93 0.12 -13.61
CA ALA A 138 24.36 -1.00 -12.78
C ALA A 138 24.16 -2.32 -13.53
N MET A 139 25.23 -3.12 -13.59
CA MET A 139 25.15 -4.46 -14.16
C MET A 139 24.43 -5.36 -13.15
N LEU A 140 23.25 -5.83 -13.54
CA LEU A 140 22.45 -6.71 -12.70
C LEU A 140 22.84 -8.16 -12.94
N PRO A 141 22.91 -8.98 -11.88
CA PRO A 141 22.99 -10.40 -12.07
C PRO A 141 21.67 -10.87 -12.69
N ASP A 142 21.86 -11.96 -13.40
CA ASP A 142 20.87 -12.85 -13.96
C ASP A 142 19.75 -13.23 -12.96
N GLY A 143 20.09 -13.39 -11.68
CA GLY A 143 19.10 -13.40 -10.61
C GLY A 143 19.73 -13.07 -9.28
N VAL A 144 18.90 -12.70 -8.30
CA VAL A 144 19.38 -12.40 -6.95
C VAL A 144 18.39 -12.90 -5.91
N TYR A 145 18.91 -13.57 -4.88
CA TYR A 145 18.14 -13.86 -3.68
C TYR A 145 18.33 -12.73 -2.69
N VAL A 146 17.25 -12.04 -2.32
CA VAL A 146 17.26 -11.01 -1.26
C VAL A 146 16.20 -11.35 -0.23
N ALA A 147 16.59 -11.37 1.05
CA ALA A 147 15.73 -11.76 2.17
C ALA A 147 14.98 -13.08 1.92
N GLY A 148 15.70 -14.08 1.42
CA GLY A 148 15.17 -15.41 1.14
C GLY A 148 14.26 -15.53 -0.10
N ARG A 149 14.18 -14.50 -0.96
CA ARG A 149 13.36 -14.50 -2.17
C ARG A 149 14.18 -14.27 -3.42
N TYR A 150 13.94 -15.10 -4.44
CA TYR A 150 14.52 -14.94 -5.77
C TYR A 150 13.84 -13.82 -6.58
N LEU A 151 14.66 -13.00 -7.23
CA LEU A 151 14.29 -11.95 -8.20
C LEU A 151 14.99 -12.25 -9.54
N ASP A 152 14.26 -12.13 -10.64
CA ASP A 152 14.64 -12.66 -11.97
C ASP A 152 15.20 -11.60 -12.96
N TYR A 153 15.85 -12.06 -14.04
CA TYR A 153 16.67 -11.36 -15.06
C TYR A 153 16.11 -10.07 -15.72
N HIS A 154 14.86 -9.68 -15.47
CA HIS A 154 14.17 -8.64 -16.26
C HIS A 154 13.97 -7.32 -15.53
N TYR A 155 14.56 -7.16 -14.35
CA TYR A 155 14.37 -5.96 -13.56
C TYR A 155 15.45 -4.93 -13.85
N SER A 156 15.08 -3.66 -13.93
CA SER A 156 16.00 -2.55 -13.75
C SER A 156 16.37 -2.42 -12.26
N PRO A 157 17.44 -1.67 -11.91
CA PRO A 157 17.83 -1.47 -10.51
C PRO A 157 16.67 -0.99 -9.64
N LYS A 158 15.85 -0.08 -10.17
CA LYS A 158 14.63 0.41 -9.54
C LYS A 158 13.60 -0.69 -9.32
N GLN A 159 13.37 -1.56 -10.30
CA GLN A 159 12.39 -2.64 -10.18
C GLN A 159 12.85 -3.71 -9.18
N VAL A 160 14.15 -4.01 -9.12
CA VAL A 160 14.72 -4.90 -8.08
C VAL A 160 14.41 -4.35 -6.69
N ALA A 161 14.70 -3.06 -6.44
CA ALA A 161 14.38 -2.46 -5.15
C ALA A 161 12.88 -2.43 -4.88
N GLN A 162 12.05 -2.09 -5.85
CA GLN A 162 10.59 -2.11 -5.67
C GLN A 162 10.09 -3.51 -5.29
N ALA A 163 10.64 -4.57 -5.90
CA ALA A 163 10.29 -5.94 -5.58
C ALA A 163 10.70 -6.35 -4.16
N ILE A 164 11.86 -5.87 -3.68
CA ILE A 164 12.30 -6.03 -2.29
C ILE A 164 11.34 -5.28 -1.35
N LEU A 165 11.18 -3.97 -1.59
CA LEU A 165 10.49 -3.06 -0.68
C LEU A 165 8.98 -3.29 -0.61
N HIS A 166 8.37 -3.89 -1.63
CA HIS A 166 6.94 -4.21 -1.66
C HIS A 166 6.48 -5.05 -0.46
N ARG A 167 7.40 -5.82 0.16
CA ARG A 167 7.12 -6.64 1.34
C ARG A 167 7.76 -6.12 2.64
N VAL A 168 8.40 -4.96 2.59
CA VAL A 168 9.09 -4.37 3.74
C VAL A 168 8.29 -3.18 4.23
N ASN A 169 7.93 -3.21 5.51
CA ASN A 169 7.36 -2.06 6.19
C ASN A 169 8.48 -1.04 6.48
N LEU A 170 8.31 0.17 5.96
CA LEU A 170 9.24 1.28 6.05
C LEU A 170 8.72 2.42 6.95
N CYS A 171 7.73 2.16 7.81
CA CYS A 171 7.18 3.16 8.73
C CYS A 171 8.26 3.81 9.62
N THR A 172 9.28 3.04 10.02
CA THR A 172 10.42 3.54 10.80
C THR A 172 11.39 4.40 9.99
N VAL A 173 11.44 4.22 8.66
CA VAL A 173 12.28 5.01 7.75
C VAL A 173 11.59 6.35 7.42
N THR A 174 10.27 6.35 7.25
CA THR A 174 9.48 7.57 6.99
C THR A 174 9.44 8.57 8.14
N ALA A 175 9.60 8.11 9.37
CA ALA A 175 9.51 8.96 10.55
C ALA A 175 10.67 9.97 10.66
N SER A 176 11.80 9.70 10.00
CA SER A 176 13.04 10.49 10.15
C SER A 176 13.19 11.64 9.15
N ALA A 177 12.20 11.89 8.28
CA ALA A 177 12.29 12.91 7.23
C ALA A 177 11.44 14.18 7.50
N ARG A 178 11.23 14.54 8.77
CA ARG A 178 10.59 15.81 9.17
C ARG A 178 11.48 16.62 10.09
#